data_AF-A0A2S6TUE3-F1
#
_entry.id   AF-A0A2S6TUE3-F1
#
_cell.length_a   1.000
_cell.length_b   1.000
_cell.length_c   1.000
_cell.angle_alpha   90.00
_cell.angle_beta   90.00
_cell.angle_gamma   90.00
#
_symmetry.space_group_name_H-M   'P 1'
#
loop_
_entity.id
_entity.type
_entity.pdbx_description
1 polymer ?
#
loop_
_entity_poly.entity_id
_entity_poly.type
_entity_poly.pdbx_seq_one_letter_code
_entity_poly.pdbx_strand_id
1 'polypeptide(L)'
;MSGRYGADDIFVFGLGGVPLRTVGGAGSWPDEFKAPRGGAVAANGDLYVADFYNHRVQCLRPDGTFVRLWGTTGKVGIGAGAFNYPTDVALGPKGTLYVADGYNDRIQAFGVDGRFLGKWGGPFAANIWGPFRGWFVTVTGLAVDGAGNVFAADFYNHRVQKFSPDGAFLTAFGDKGEGPERLTYAMGVAVAADGSVFVTDFGNHRITKWRPGKTGG
;
A
#
# COMPACT_ATOMS: atom_id res chain seq x y z
N MET A 1 -25.01 0.37 -24.69
CA MET A 1 -24.92 -0.07 -23.28
C MET A 1 -24.06 0.93 -22.53
N SER A 2 -24.67 1.82 -21.74
CA SER A 2 -23.94 2.78 -20.90
C SER A 2 -23.62 2.10 -19.56
N GLY A 3 -22.38 1.65 -19.38
CA GLY A 3 -21.91 1.09 -18.12
C GLY A 3 -21.96 2.15 -17.01
N ARG A 4 -22.52 1.79 -15.85
CA ARG A 4 -22.53 2.62 -14.65
C ARG A 4 -21.14 2.52 -14.02
N TYR A 5 -20.34 3.59 -14.10
CA TYR A 5 -19.09 3.71 -13.35
C TYR A 5 -19.41 4.37 -12.01
N GLY A 6 -19.45 3.59 -10.91
CA GLY A 6 -19.65 4.08 -9.55
C GLY A 6 -18.33 4.43 -8.85
N ALA A 7 -18.43 5.12 -7.70
CA ALA A 7 -17.29 5.61 -6.92
C ALA A 7 -16.69 4.57 -5.94
N ASP A 8 -17.17 3.32 -5.96
CA ASP A 8 -16.86 2.29 -4.97
C ASP A 8 -16.70 0.90 -5.62
N ASP A 9 -16.20 0.88 -6.87
CA ASP A 9 -16.06 -0.32 -7.68
C ASP A 9 -14.60 -0.55 -8.08
N ILE A 10 -14.25 -1.79 -8.42
CA ILE A 10 -13.01 -2.13 -9.12
C ILE A 10 -13.32 -2.36 -10.59
N PHE A 11 -12.73 -1.53 -11.45
CA PHE A 11 -12.86 -1.68 -12.89
C PHE A 11 -11.66 -2.43 -13.47
N VAL A 12 -11.94 -3.46 -14.28
CA VAL A 12 -10.92 -4.25 -14.96
C VAL A 12 -10.95 -3.90 -16.44
N PHE A 13 -9.80 -3.52 -16.98
CA PHE A 13 -9.63 -3.13 -18.39
C PHE A 13 -8.62 -4.03 -19.08
N GLY A 14 -8.81 -4.25 -20.37
CA GLY A 14 -7.74 -4.72 -21.25
C GLY A 14 -6.72 -3.60 -21.48
N LEU A 15 -5.48 -3.95 -21.80
CA LEU A 15 -4.41 -2.96 -22.01
C LEU A 15 -4.67 -1.98 -23.18
N GLY A 16 -5.62 -2.30 -24.07
CA GLY A 16 -6.12 -1.37 -25.08
C GLY A 16 -7.13 -0.33 -24.55
N GLY A 17 -7.38 -0.28 -23.23
CA GLY A 17 -8.33 0.64 -22.59
C GLY A 17 -9.79 0.18 -22.63
N VAL A 18 -10.06 -1.03 -23.12
CA VAL A 18 -11.43 -1.57 -23.22
C VAL A 18 -11.87 -2.11 -21.85
N PRO A 19 -13.01 -1.66 -21.30
CA PRO A 19 -13.55 -2.21 -20.05
C PRO A 19 -13.95 -3.68 -20.27
N LEU A 20 -13.48 -4.55 -19.39
CA LEU A 20 -13.78 -5.99 -19.43
C LEU A 20 -14.87 -6.35 -18.42
N ARG A 21 -14.79 -5.81 -17.21
CA ARG A 21 -15.76 -6.09 -16.13
C ARG A 21 -15.58 -5.13 -14.95
N THR A 22 -16.58 -5.15 -14.07
CA THR A 22 -16.61 -4.44 -12.79
C THR A 22 -16.75 -5.45 -11.66
N VAL A 23 -16.08 -5.19 -10.53
CA VAL A 23 -16.14 -6.02 -9.31
C VAL A 23 -16.56 -5.15 -8.13
N GLY A 24 -17.49 -5.68 -7.34
CA GLY A 24 -18.00 -5.07 -6.11
C GLY A 24 -19.15 -4.09 -6.34
N GLY A 25 -19.32 -3.21 -5.37
CA GLY A 25 -20.37 -2.19 -5.31
C GLY A 25 -20.25 -1.36 -4.04
N ALA A 26 -20.96 -0.23 -3.98
CA ALA A 26 -20.95 0.62 -2.80
C ALA A 26 -21.60 -0.06 -1.58
N GLY A 27 -20.89 -0.11 -0.46
CA GLY A 27 -21.44 -0.59 0.80
C GLY A 27 -20.39 -1.13 1.78
N SER A 28 -20.82 -2.07 2.62
CA SER A 28 -20.03 -2.59 3.75
C SER A 28 -20.15 -4.11 3.90
N TRP A 29 -20.95 -4.78 3.08
CA TRP A 29 -20.97 -6.25 3.03
C TRP A 29 -19.66 -6.79 2.45
N PRO A 30 -19.30 -8.06 2.71
CA PRO A 30 -18.21 -8.70 1.99
C PRO A 30 -18.43 -8.55 0.49
N ASP A 31 -17.40 -8.21 -0.28
CA ASP A 31 -17.41 -7.83 -1.71
C ASP A 31 -17.87 -6.41 -2.08
N GLU A 32 -18.43 -5.64 -1.14
CA GLU A 32 -18.73 -4.21 -1.31
C GLU A 32 -17.59 -3.33 -0.77
N PHE A 33 -17.56 -2.06 -1.18
CA PHE A 33 -16.51 -1.11 -0.82
C PHE A 33 -17.04 0.27 -0.43
N LYS A 34 -16.20 1.02 0.28
CA LYS A 34 -16.41 2.44 0.55
C LYS A 34 -15.10 3.21 0.41
N ALA A 35 -14.96 3.91 -0.72
CA ALA A 35 -13.75 4.51 -1.26
C ALA A 35 -12.55 3.55 -1.22
N PRO A 36 -12.62 2.42 -1.95
CA PRO A 36 -11.46 1.55 -2.05
C PRO A 36 -10.26 2.35 -2.60
N ARG A 37 -9.08 2.15 -2.02
CA ARG A 37 -7.85 2.85 -2.43
C ARG A 37 -6.90 1.90 -3.15
N GLY A 38 -5.76 1.61 -2.55
CA GLY A 38 -4.74 0.77 -3.15
C GLY A 38 -5.13 -0.71 -3.16
N GLY A 39 -4.53 -1.44 -4.08
CA GLY A 39 -4.83 -2.84 -4.33
C GLY A 39 -3.67 -3.58 -4.95
N ALA A 40 -3.64 -4.90 -4.76
CA ALA A 40 -2.64 -5.80 -5.31
C ALA A 40 -3.30 -7.03 -5.92
N VAL A 41 -2.67 -7.59 -6.95
CA VAL A 41 -3.14 -8.81 -7.62
C VAL A 41 -2.11 -9.91 -7.37
N ALA A 42 -2.55 -11.02 -6.79
CA ALA A 42 -1.71 -12.19 -6.60
C ALA A 42 -1.46 -12.93 -7.93
N ALA A 43 -0.46 -13.80 -7.98
CA ALA A 43 -0.11 -14.55 -9.20
C ALA A 43 -1.25 -15.47 -9.70
N ASN A 44 -2.14 -15.90 -8.80
CA ASN A 44 -3.35 -16.66 -9.15
C ASN A 44 -4.53 -15.77 -9.58
N GLY A 45 -4.35 -14.45 -9.61
CA GLY A 45 -5.35 -13.45 -9.98
C GLY A 45 -6.25 -12.98 -8.83
N ASP A 46 -6.06 -13.47 -7.59
CA ASP A 46 -6.82 -12.97 -6.44
C ASP A 46 -6.50 -11.48 -6.20
N LEU A 47 -7.54 -10.70 -5.92
CA LEU A 47 -7.49 -9.26 -5.72
C LEU A 47 -7.47 -8.94 -4.23
N TYR A 48 -6.50 -8.15 -3.78
CA TYR A 48 -6.39 -7.62 -2.42
C TYR A 48 -6.66 -6.12 -2.47
N VAL A 49 -7.53 -5.62 -1.61
CA VAL A 49 -8.05 -4.25 -1.73
C VAL A 49 -8.11 -3.60 -0.36
N ALA A 50 -7.48 -2.44 -0.22
CA ALA A 50 -7.64 -1.56 0.93
C ALA A 50 -8.98 -0.81 0.82
N ASP A 51 -9.91 -1.15 1.70
CA ASP A 51 -11.25 -0.58 1.75
C ASP A 51 -11.29 0.52 2.82
N PHE A 52 -10.99 1.74 2.37
CA PHE A 52 -10.53 2.86 3.19
C PHE A 52 -11.52 3.26 4.29
N TYR A 53 -12.77 3.55 3.93
CA TYR A 53 -13.80 3.99 4.88
C TYR A 53 -14.47 2.84 5.63
N ASN A 54 -14.28 1.58 5.19
CA ASN A 54 -14.71 0.42 5.96
C ASN A 54 -13.62 -0.09 6.92
N HIS A 55 -12.43 0.50 6.93
CA HIS A 55 -11.31 0.17 7.83
C HIS A 55 -10.90 -1.31 7.76
N ARG A 56 -10.88 -1.86 6.55
CA ARG A 56 -10.61 -3.27 6.32
C ARG A 56 -9.76 -3.48 5.06
N VAL A 57 -9.25 -4.69 4.93
CA VAL A 57 -8.72 -5.21 3.67
C VAL A 57 -9.54 -6.41 3.26
N GLN A 58 -9.87 -6.53 1.97
CA GLN A 58 -10.57 -7.68 1.42
C GLN A 58 -9.70 -8.41 0.41
N CYS A 59 -9.80 -9.74 0.37
CA CYS A 59 -9.31 -10.59 -0.70
C CYS A 59 -10.50 -11.17 -1.46
N LEU A 60 -10.51 -11.02 -2.77
CA LEU A 60 -11.51 -11.52 -3.70
C LEU A 60 -10.85 -12.44 -4.72
N ARG A 61 -11.58 -13.44 -5.21
CA ARG A 61 -11.18 -14.24 -6.38
C ARG A 61 -11.12 -13.36 -7.64
N PRO A 62 -10.49 -13.83 -8.73
CA PRO A 62 -10.52 -13.14 -10.00
C PRO A 62 -11.94 -12.78 -10.41
N ASP A 63 -12.92 -13.66 -10.24
CA ASP A 63 -14.32 -13.39 -10.60
C ASP A 63 -15.06 -12.38 -9.68
N GLY A 64 -14.42 -11.91 -8.60
CA GLY A 64 -15.00 -10.99 -7.63
C GLY A 64 -15.57 -11.68 -6.38
N THR A 65 -15.60 -13.00 -6.33
CA THR A 65 -16.12 -13.75 -5.17
C THR A 65 -15.29 -13.46 -3.92
N PHE A 66 -15.94 -13.10 -2.82
CA PHE A 66 -15.28 -12.87 -1.54
C PHE A 66 -14.53 -14.11 -1.01
N VAL A 67 -13.30 -13.90 -0.53
CA VAL A 67 -12.46 -14.96 0.06
C VAL A 67 -12.18 -14.69 1.53
N ARG A 68 -11.70 -13.49 1.85
CA ARG A 68 -11.18 -13.17 3.19
C ARG A 68 -11.25 -11.70 3.50
N LEU A 69 -11.39 -11.39 4.79
CA LEU A 69 -11.39 -10.04 5.35
C LEU A 69 -10.37 -9.95 6.48
N TRP A 70 -9.65 -8.82 6.53
CA TRP A 70 -8.85 -8.40 7.67
C TRP A 70 -9.41 -7.08 8.22
N GLY A 71 -9.38 -6.91 9.55
CA GLY A 71 -10.01 -5.79 10.23
C GLY A 71 -11.43 -6.09 10.73
N THR A 72 -12.09 -5.07 11.25
CA THR A 72 -13.51 -5.12 11.62
C THR A 72 -14.21 -4.03 10.84
N THR A 73 -15.11 -4.42 9.92
CA THR A 73 -15.84 -3.47 9.07
C THR A 73 -16.44 -2.33 9.87
N GLY A 74 -16.13 -1.09 9.49
CA GLY A 74 -16.66 0.13 10.10
C GLY A 74 -16.09 0.45 11.48
N LYS A 75 -15.10 -0.29 11.97
CA LYS A 75 -14.46 -0.06 13.27
C LYS A 75 -12.96 0.18 13.13
N VAL A 76 -12.54 1.39 13.47
CA VAL A 76 -11.13 1.74 13.60
C VAL A 76 -10.47 0.96 14.75
N GLY A 77 -9.18 0.66 14.62
CA GLY A 77 -8.41 0.10 15.72
C GLY A 77 -6.90 0.21 15.57
N ILE A 78 -6.22 0.19 16.71
CA ILE A 78 -4.75 0.29 16.85
C ILE A 78 -4.09 -1.06 17.18
N GLY A 79 -4.89 -2.12 17.39
CA GLY A 79 -4.42 -3.47 17.67
C GLY A 79 -3.79 -4.15 16.45
N ALA A 80 -3.19 -5.33 16.65
CA ALA A 80 -2.78 -6.19 15.54
C ALA A 80 -4.03 -6.65 14.77
N GLY A 81 -3.98 -6.60 13.44
CA GLY A 81 -5.10 -7.01 12.58
C GLY A 81 -6.28 -6.04 12.52
N ALA A 82 -6.26 -4.95 13.29
CA ALA A 82 -7.19 -3.83 13.17
C ALA A 82 -6.56 -2.70 12.36
N PHE A 83 -7.37 -1.91 11.65
CA PHE A 83 -6.90 -0.84 10.79
C PHE A 83 -7.57 0.49 11.11
N ASN A 84 -6.91 1.56 10.69
CA ASN A 84 -7.42 2.92 10.68
C ASN A 84 -7.11 3.49 9.30
N TYR A 85 -8.14 3.52 8.43
CA TYR A 85 -8.04 4.03 7.06
C TYR A 85 -6.85 3.45 6.27
N PRO A 86 -6.86 2.13 5.98
CA PRO A 86 -5.79 1.51 5.20
C PRO A 86 -5.74 2.12 3.81
N THR A 87 -4.53 2.46 3.36
CA THR A 87 -4.31 3.25 2.14
C THR A 87 -3.91 2.40 0.96
N ASP A 88 -3.16 1.31 1.19
CA ASP A 88 -2.65 0.42 0.16
C ASP A 88 -2.33 -0.97 0.69
N VAL A 89 -2.13 -1.91 -0.23
CA VAL A 89 -1.66 -3.27 0.02
C VAL A 89 -0.61 -3.69 -1.01
N ALA A 90 0.36 -4.51 -0.58
CA ALA A 90 1.33 -5.11 -1.47
C ALA A 90 1.59 -6.58 -1.09
N LEU A 91 1.93 -7.40 -2.09
CA LEU A 91 2.21 -8.82 -1.90
C LEU A 91 3.70 -9.09 -2.05
N GLY A 92 4.28 -9.81 -1.09
CA GLY A 92 5.65 -10.31 -1.18
C GLY A 92 5.75 -11.66 -1.91
N PRO A 93 6.98 -12.10 -2.27
CA PRO A 93 7.21 -13.32 -3.06
C PRO A 93 6.65 -14.62 -2.48
N LYS A 94 6.39 -14.67 -1.16
CA LYS A 94 5.81 -15.83 -0.46
C LYS A 94 4.31 -15.70 -0.20
N GLY A 95 3.64 -14.75 -0.86
CA GLY A 95 2.22 -14.45 -0.61
C GLY A 95 1.98 -13.70 0.72
N THR A 96 3.03 -13.14 1.33
CA THR A 96 2.89 -12.24 2.47
C THR A 96 2.16 -10.98 2.04
N LEU A 97 1.08 -10.65 2.73
CA LEU A 97 0.33 -9.42 2.54
C LEU A 97 0.91 -8.34 3.45
N TYR A 98 1.33 -7.23 2.88
CA TYR A 98 1.68 -6.00 3.60
C TYR A 98 0.56 -4.99 3.41
N VAL A 99 0.14 -4.36 4.50
CA VAL A 99 -0.94 -3.36 4.50
C VAL A 99 -0.40 -2.05 5.03
N ALA A 100 -0.55 -0.98 4.24
CA ALA A 100 -0.32 0.38 4.71
C ALA A 100 -1.52 0.82 5.53
N ASP A 101 -1.36 0.81 6.85
CA ASP A 101 -2.36 1.25 7.81
C ASP A 101 -2.17 2.75 8.06
N GLY A 102 -2.53 3.54 7.04
CA GLY A 102 -2.06 4.89 6.83
C GLY A 102 -2.28 5.84 8.00
N TYR A 103 -3.44 5.78 8.66
CA TYR A 103 -3.78 6.68 9.78
C TYR A 103 -3.40 6.09 11.14
N ASN A 104 -2.73 4.94 11.17
CA ASN A 104 -1.99 4.45 12.32
C ASN A 104 -0.47 4.57 12.10
N ASP A 105 -0.03 5.24 11.03
CA ASP A 105 1.37 5.49 10.70
C ASP A 105 2.24 4.22 10.71
N ARG A 106 1.71 3.11 10.19
CA ARG A 106 2.38 1.80 10.28
C ARG A 106 2.09 0.89 9.10
N ILE A 107 2.94 -0.11 8.97
CA ILE A 107 2.71 -1.26 8.08
C ILE A 107 2.39 -2.48 8.94
N GLN A 108 1.44 -3.30 8.50
CA GLN A 108 1.16 -4.60 9.08
C GLN A 108 1.40 -5.71 8.06
N ALA A 109 1.96 -6.83 8.50
CA ALA A 109 2.24 -7.99 7.67
C ALA A 109 1.39 -9.20 8.08
N PHE A 110 0.87 -9.93 7.09
CA PHE A 110 0.02 -11.11 7.26
C PHE A 110 0.49 -12.24 6.36
N GLY A 111 0.35 -13.48 6.83
CA GLY A 111 0.54 -14.68 6.03
C GLY A 111 -0.60 -14.87 5.03
N VAL A 112 -0.36 -15.73 4.03
CA VAL A 112 -1.39 -16.12 3.04
C VAL A 112 -2.61 -16.79 3.67
N ASP A 113 -2.44 -17.39 4.85
CA ASP A 113 -3.48 -17.97 5.70
C ASP A 113 -4.28 -16.92 6.50
N GLY A 114 -3.88 -15.65 6.41
CA GLY A 114 -4.43 -14.52 7.14
C GLY A 114 -3.81 -14.29 8.51
N ARG A 115 -2.83 -15.09 8.94
CA ARG A 115 -2.19 -14.96 10.27
C ARG A 115 -1.40 -13.65 10.35
N PHE A 116 -1.59 -12.91 11.44
CA PHE A 116 -0.74 -11.75 11.73
C PHE A 116 0.72 -12.17 11.94
N LEU A 117 1.64 -11.52 11.24
CA LEU A 117 3.08 -11.80 11.31
C LEU A 117 3.84 -10.73 12.07
N GLY A 118 3.46 -9.46 11.92
CA GLY A 118 4.15 -8.35 12.56
C GLY A 118 3.63 -6.99 12.12
N LYS A 119 4.12 -5.95 12.78
CA LYS A 119 3.86 -4.55 12.41
C LYS A 119 5.03 -3.67 12.81
N TRP A 120 5.28 -2.62 12.04
CA TRP A 120 6.34 -1.63 12.29
C TRP A 120 5.92 -0.25 11.78
N GLY A 121 6.54 0.81 12.30
CA GLY A 121 6.16 2.18 11.99
C GLY A 121 6.09 3.09 13.23
N GLY A 122 5.40 4.22 13.06
CA GLY A 122 5.31 5.34 13.98
C GLY A 122 4.57 5.08 15.32
N PRO A 123 4.46 6.12 16.15
CA PRO A 123 4.61 6.02 17.60
C PRO A 123 3.30 6.00 18.37
N PHE A 124 2.24 5.41 17.83
CA PHE A 124 1.00 5.21 18.58
C PHE A 124 1.17 4.34 19.85
N ALA A 125 2.40 3.93 20.19
CA ALA A 125 2.78 3.35 21.46
C ALA A 125 3.44 4.33 22.48
N ALA A 126 3.89 5.54 22.10
CA ALA A 126 4.79 6.34 22.96
C ALA A 126 4.61 7.88 22.98
N ASN A 127 3.76 8.50 22.14
CA ASN A 127 3.54 9.96 22.14
C ASN A 127 4.82 10.80 21.88
N ILE A 128 5.75 10.26 21.08
CA ILE A 128 6.99 10.92 20.67
C ILE A 128 6.80 11.38 19.23
N TRP A 129 7.09 12.64 18.91
CA TRP A 129 6.98 13.17 17.54
C TRP A 129 8.36 13.34 16.90
N GLY A 130 8.50 12.94 15.63
CA GLY A 130 9.69 13.22 14.84
C GLY A 130 9.80 12.35 13.59
N PRO A 131 10.55 12.79 12.55
CA PRO A 131 10.72 12.08 11.29
C PRO A 131 11.76 10.94 11.42
N PHE A 132 11.69 10.16 12.49
CA PHE A 132 12.65 9.11 12.78
C PHE A 132 12.65 8.07 11.65
N ARG A 133 13.83 7.55 11.33
CA ARG A 133 13.96 6.45 10.36
C ARG A 133 13.20 5.24 10.89
N GLY A 134 12.39 4.65 10.02
CA GLY A 134 11.48 3.56 10.37
C GLY A 134 10.12 4.00 10.90
N TRP A 135 9.88 5.29 11.11
CA TRP A 135 8.57 5.83 11.47
C TRP A 135 7.95 6.56 10.27
N PHE A 136 6.62 6.61 10.25
CA PHE A 136 5.86 7.24 9.18
C PHE A 136 5.08 8.44 9.71
N VAL A 137 4.74 9.36 8.82
CA VAL A 137 3.63 10.29 8.98
C VAL A 137 2.77 10.13 7.73
N THR A 138 1.76 9.27 7.87
CA THR A 138 0.89 8.72 6.84
C THR A 138 1.64 7.90 5.78
N VAL A 139 1.65 6.58 5.99
CA VAL A 139 2.09 5.65 4.93
C VAL A 139 0.99 5.53 3.87
N THR A 140 1.39 5.65 2.60
CA THR A 140 0.47 5.63 1.45
C THR A 140 0.73 4.42 0.57
N GLY A 141 1.48 4.56 -0.51
CA GLY A 141 1.80 3.46 -1.42
C GLY A 141 2.84 2.49 -0.88
N LEU A 142 2.67 1.21 -1.20
CA LEU A 142 3.63 0.13 -0.93
C LEU A 142 4.09 -0.54 -2.22
N ALA A 143 5.35 -0.99 -2.23
CA ALA A 143 5.86 -1.92 -3.24
C ALA A 143 6.81 -2.92 -2.58
N VAL A 144 6.94 -4.11 -3.16
CA VAL A 144 7.83 -5.15 -2.66
C VAL A 144 8.77 -5.59 -3.77
N ASP A 145 10.08 -5.64 -3.49
CA ASP A 145 11.06 -6.14 -4.46
C ASP A 145 11.15 -7.67 -4.48
N GLY A 146 11.89 -8.23 -5.44
CA GLY A 146 12.06 -9.68 -5.58
C GLY A 146 12.74 -10.36 -4.38
N ALA A 147 13.46 -9.60 -3.53
CA ALA A 147 14.03 -10.09 -2.29
C ALA A 147 13.04 -10.01 -1.10
N GLY A 148 11.84 -9.46 -1.33
CA GLY A 148 10.82 -9.27 -0.31
C GLY A 148 10.95 -7.99 0.50
N ASN A 149 11.86 -7.08 0.14
CA ASN A 149 11.98 -5.80 0.85
C ASN A 149 10.80 -4.90 0.54
N VAL A 150 10.28 -4.23 1.57
CA VAL A 150 9.10 -3.37 1.48
C VAL A 150 9.54 -1.93 1.31
N PHE A 151 9.08 -1.29 0.24
CA PHE A 151 9.22 0.13 -0.01
C PHE A 151 7.90 0.82 0.31
N ALA A 152 7.98 1.94 1.03
CA ALA A 152 6.81 2.64 1.54
C ALA A 152 6.96 4.14 1.30
N ALA A 153 5.93 4.73 0.69
CA ALA A 153 5.81 6.18 0.53
C ALA A 153 5.33 6.80 1.85
N ASP A 154 6.17 7.67 2.42
CA ASP A 154 5.98 8.34 3.70
C ASP A 154 5.55 9.79 3.44
N PHE A 155 4.24 9.98 3.31
CA PHE A 155 3.64 11.10 2.57
C PHE A 155 4.04 12.45 3.17
N TYR A 156 3.87 12.64 4.48
CA TYR A 156 4.16 13.92 5.14
C TYR A 156 5.63 14.08 5.56
N ASN A 157 6.42 13.00 5.52
CA ASN A 157 7.88 13.13 5.66
C ASN A 157 8.61 13.31 4.32
N HIS A 158 7.87 13.37 3.20
CA HIS A 158 8.41 13.67 1.88
C HIS A 158 9.52 12.72 1.45
N ARG A 159 9.39 11.43 1.77
CA ARG A 159 10.44 10.43 1.51
C ARG A 159 9.85 9.08 1.15
N VAL A 160 10.70 8.20 0.63
CA VAL A 160 10.42 6.76 0.56
C VAL A 160 11.36 6.05 1.52
N GLN A 161 10.82 5.06 2.24
CA GLN A 161 11.59 4.21 3.14
C GLN A 161 11.58 2.77 2.67
N LYS A 162 12.71 2.07 2.83
CA LYS A 162 12.90 0.66 2.50
C LYS A 162 13.13 -0.14 3.79
N PHE A 163 12.45 -1.28 3.89
CA PHE A 163 12.51 -2.21 5.01
C PHE A 163 12.80 -3.62 4.53
N SER A 164 13.41 -4.44 5.37
CA SER A 164 13.48 -5.88 5.17
C SER A 164 12.08 -6.53 5.30
N PRO A 165 11.92 -7.79 4.87
CA PRO A 165 10.63 -8.49 4.96
C PRO A 165 10.05 -8.58 6.38
N ASP A 166 10.90 -8.56 7.41
CA ASP A 166 10.53 -8.59 8.83
C ASP A 166 10.37 -7.18 9.46
N GLY A 167 10.50 -6.12 8.66
CA GLY A 167 10.22 -4.76 9.08
C GLY A 167 11.42 -3.99 9.67
N ALA A 168 12.65 -4.51 9.57
CA ALA A 168 13.83 -3.74 9.94
C ALA A 168 14.09 -2.63 8.92
N PHE A 169 14.33 -1.41 9.40
CA PHE A 169 14.67 -0.28 8.55
C PHE A 169 16.01 -0.53 7.84
N LEU A 170 16.04 -0.37 6.51
CA LEU A 170 17.25 -0.51 5.70
C LEU A 170 17.79 0.84 5.23
N THR A 171 16.94 1.64 4.57
CA THR A 171 17.34 2.94 4.05
C THR A 171 16.12 3.84 3.78
N ALA A 172 16.38 5.12 3.53
CA ALA A 172 15.40 6.09 3.09
C ALA A 172 16.04 7.04 2.08
N PHE A 173 15.24 7.58 1.16
CA PHE A 173 15.68 8.59 0.21
C PHE A 173 14.58 9.59 -0.09
N GLY A 174 15.00 10.78 -0.51
CA GLY A 174 14.15 11.97 -0.62
C GLY A 174 13.97 12.68 0.72
N ASP A 175 13.58 13.94 0.60
CA ASP A 175 13.17 14.87 1.63
C ASP A 175 12.50 16.07 0.95
N LYS A 176 11.89 16.97 1.73
CA LYS A 176 11.04 18.04 1.21
C LYS A 176 11.79 18.96 0.25
N GLY A 177 11.28 19.12 -0.97
CA GLY A 177 11.75 20.12 -1.92
C GLY A 177 11.44 19.80 -3.38
N GLU A 178 11.88 20.69 -4.27
CA GLU A 178 11.58 20.63 -5.72
C GLU A 178 12.76 20.08 -6.55
N GLY A 179 13.97 20.03 -5.97
CA GLY A 179 15.18 19.53 -6.62
C GLY A 179 15.04 18.07 -7.09
N PRO A 180 15.85 17.61 -8.07
CA PRO A 180 15.73 16.27 -8.65
C PRO A 180 15.94 15.13 -7.63
N GLU A 181 16.61 15.39 -6.51
CA GLU A 181 16.84 14.50 -5.38
C GLU A 181 15.85 14.70 -4.22
N ARG A 182 14.85 15.56 -4.40
CA ARG A 182 13.85 15.91 -3.38
C ARG A 182 12.48 15.41 -3.79
N LEU A 183 11.58 15.31 -2.82
CA LEU A 183 10.18 14.94 -3.03
C LEU A 183 9.28 15.91 -2.28
N THR A 184 8.05 16.08 -2.76
CA THR A 184 6.99 16.80 -2.07
C THR A 184 5.74 15.92 -2.08
N TYR A 185 5.38 15.33 -0.93
CA TYR A 185 4.23 14.43 -0.79
C TYR A 185 4.37 13.16 -1.63
N ALA A 186 5.36 12.31 -1.29
CA ALA A 186 5.53 11.01 -1.92
C ALA A 186 4.28 10.15 -1.69
N MET A 187 3.62 9.69 -2.76
CA MET A 187 2.29 9.05 -2.65
C MET A 187 2.28 7.59 -3.11
N GLY A 188 2.79 7.31 -4.30
CA GLY A 188 2.86 5.97 -4.89
C GLY A 188 4.30 5.57 -5.10
N VAL A 189 4.59 4.29 -4.95
CA VAL A 189 5.91 3.71 -5.16
C VAL A 189 5.79 2.43 -5.98
N ALA A 190 6.71 2.24 -6.93
CA ALA A 190 6.84 1.00 -7.69
C ALA A 190 8.32 0.62 -7.80
N VAL A 191 8.62 -0.67 -7.76
CA VAL A 191 10.00 -1.18 -7.84
C VAL A 191 10.12 -2.09 -9.05
N ALA A 192 11.08 -1.80 -9.92
CA ALA A 192 11.40 -2.61 -11.09
C ALA A 192 12.36 -3.76 -10.73
N ALA A 193 12.42 -4.77 -11.60
CA ALA A 193 13.28 -5.94 -11.41
C ALA A 193 14.79 -5.59 -11.37
N ASP A 194 15.20 -4.49 -11.99
CA ASP A 194 16.58 -3.97 -11.94
C ASP A 194 16.89 -3.22 -10.62
N GLY A 195 15.93 -3.17 -9.69
CA GLY A 195 16.03 -2.44 -8.43
C GLY A 195 15.73 -0.95 -8.53
N SER A 196 15.40 -0.43 -9.72
CA SER A 196 14.97 0.96 -9.85
C SER A 196 13.65 1.20 -9.12
N VAL A 197 13.53 2.34 -8.45
CA VAL A 197 12.32 2.74 -7.73
C VAL A 197 11.71 3.96 -8.41
N PHE A 198 10.42 3.87 -8.73
CA PHE A 198 9.63 4.96 -9.27
C PHE A 198 8.72 5.51 -8.19
N VAL A 199 8.67 6.83 -8.05
CA VAL A 199 7.88 7.48 -7.01
C VAL A 199 7.01 8.55 -7.66
N THR A 200 5.71 8.55 -7.34
CA THR A 200 4.84 9.68 -7.68
C THR A 200 5.09 10.80 -6.66
N ASP A 201 5.70 11.87 -7.15
CA ASP A 201 6.03 13.06 -6.39
C ASP A 201 4.86 14.04 -6.53
N PHE A 202 3.82 13.79 -5.73
CA PHE A 202 2.47 14.34 -5.94
C PHE A 202 2.47 15.87 -5.95
N GLY A 203 3.17 16.49 -5.00
CA GLY A 203 3.24 17.94 -4.84
C GLY A 203 4.08 18.64 -5.90
N ASN A 204 5.01 17.93 -6.55
CA ASN A 204 5.82 18.48 -7.64
C ASN A 204 5.32 18.06 -9.04
N HIS A 205 4.14 17.42 -9.12
CA HIS A 205 3.50 17.01 -10.39
C HIS A 205 4.40 16.19 -11.32
N ARG A 206 5.20 15.28 -10.75
CA ARG A 206 6.17 14.48 -11.52
C ARG A 206 6.29 13.04 -11.02
N ILE A 207 6.97 12.22 -11.82
CA ILE A 207 7.46 10.90 -11.41
C ILE A 207 8.98 10.96 -11.36
N THR A 208 9.57 10.48 -10.27
CA THR A 208 11.03 10.36 -10.13
C THR A 208 11.47 8.91 -10.25
N LYS A 209 12.62 8.67 -10.88
CA LYS A 209 13.27 7.34 -10.98
C LYS A 209 14.56 7.36 -10.17
N TRP A 210 14.65 6.46 -9.20
CA TRP A 210 15.79 6.25 -8.32
C TRP A 210 16.45 4.94 -8.68
N ARG A 211 17.78 4.88 -8.63
CA ARG A 211 18.53 3.65 -8.91
C ARG A 211 19.26 3.20 -7.64
N PRO A 212 19.50 1.89 -7.48
CA PRO A 212 20.45 1.41 -6.49
C PRO A 212 21.77 2.15 -6.70
N GLY A 213 22.38 2.63 -5.62
CA GLY A 213 23.72 3.22 -5.70
C GLY A 213 24.66 2.21 -6.36
N LYS A 214 25.54 2.67 -7.27
CA LYS A 214 26.63 1.83 -7.72
C LYS A 214 27.41 1.43 -6.47
N THR A 215 27.47 0.14 -6.15
CA THR A 215 28.52 -0.37 -5.26
C THR A 215 29.83 -0.04 -5.96
N GLY A 216 30.59 0.90 -5.40
CA GLY A 216 31.81 1.40 -6.01
C GLY A 216 32.78 0.25 -6.33
N GLY A 217 33.27 0.26 -7.56
CA GLY A 217 34.43 -0.44 -8.08
C GLY A 217 35.05 0.47 -9.13
#